data_AF-A0A7C3H5Y4-F1
#
_entry.id   AF-A0A7C3H5Y4-F1
#
_cell.length_a   1.000
_cell.length_b   1.000
_cell.length_c   1.000
_cell.angle_alpha   90.00
_cell.angle_beta   90.00
_cell.angle_gamma   90.00
#
_symmetry.space_group_name_H-M   'P 1'
#
loop_
_entity.id
_entity.type
_entity.pdbx_description
1 polymer ?
#
loop_
_entity_poly.entity_id
_entity_poly.type
_entity_poly.pdbx_seq_one_letter_code
_entity_poly.pdbx_strand_id
1 'polypeptide(L)'
;MIYEYGLEPELVATWGNRADFNFFINAFGLGQPRMVSEFPKLKNWRRKVLQALPSTIADLDRERVLELVRTMTERMVTREEGHYDGSKEWLENAEREHARIPFHAILAHDNPNNHPDIIVANSLNATDTRWDVQRSKVVCRQAADMAAAVSDMLSNCREAIFVDPHFGPELPRYRRPFSRFLHAVTINRGGNIPDRIVVIGSNRNPNYDFFRGECESRFPRLIPAGIDVIFVRIRQLAGGEAVHNRYILTELGGVTFQHGLDDGRQGETDDVALMDRKQYEQRWEQYCGNNPVFDMDGDEFEVAGTG
;
A
#
# COMPACT_ATOMS: atom_id res chain seq x y z
N MET A 1 -2.36 -3.73 -6.54
CA MET A 1 -1.11 -4.52 -6.33
C MET A 1 -0.84 -4.82 -4.86
N ILE A 2 -1.29 -3.96 -3.93
CA ILE A 2 -1.49 -4.31 -2.53
C ILE A 2 -2.97 -4.03 -2.23
N TYR A 3 -3.65 -4.98 -1.62
CA TYR A 3 -5.10 -4.99 -1.46
C TYR A 3 -5.46 -5.23 0.00
N GLU A 4 -6.53 -4.59 0.45
CA GLU A 4 -7.08 -4.74 1.79
C GLU A 4 -8.05 -5.92 1.85
N TYR A 5 -7.89 -6.79 2.83
CA TYR A 5 -8.80 -7.90 3.11
C TYR A 5 -9.45 -7.75 4.47
N GLY A 6 -10.77 -7.91 4.53
CA GLY A 6 -11.47 -8.17 5.79
C GLY A 6 -11.16 -9.60 6.22
N LEU A 7 -10.57 -9.79 7.40
CA LEU A 7 -10.17 -11.12 7.87
C LEU A 7 -10.86 -11.46 9.19
N GLU A 8 -11.67 -12.51 9.18
CA GLU A 8 -12.38 -12.97 10.36
C GLU A 8 -11.39 -13.40 11.47
N PRO A 9 -11.41 -12.77 12.66
CA PRO A 9 -10.49 -13.10 13.74
C PRO A 9 -10.56 -14.56 14.17
N GLU A 10 -11.79 -15.06 14.29
CA GLU A 10 -12.09 -16.42 14.70
C GLU A 10 -11.51 -17.44 13.69
N LEU A 11 -11.45 -17.10 12.40
CA LEU A 11 -10.85 -17.94 11.36
C LEU A 11 -9.34 -18.07 11.54
N VAL A 12 -8.65 -16.98 11.86
CA VAL A 12 -7.20 -16.98 12.11
C VAL A 12 -6.81 -17.92 13.25
N ALA A 13 -7.68 -18.05 14.26
CA ALA A 13 -7.46 -18.95 15.39
C ALA A 13 -7.38 -20.44 14.99
N THR A 14 -7.89 -20.80 13.81
CA THR A 14 -7.85 -22.18 13.28
C THR A 14 -6.55 -22.54 12.56
N TRP A 15 -5.75 -21.53 12.17
CA TRP A 15 -4.56 -21.69 11.33
C TRP A 15 -3.29 -22.12 12.09
N GLY A 16 -3.43 -22.59 13.33
CA GLY A 16 -2.32 -23.03 14.16
C GLY A 16 -1.66 -24.32 13.69
N ASN A 17 -2.37 -25.17 12.93
CA ASN A 17 -1.77 -26.38 12.39
C ASN A 17 -0.69 -26.05 11.34
N ARG A 18 0.24 -26.99 11.13
CA ARG A 18 1.44 -26.74 10.29
C ARG A 18 1.12 -26.37 8.84
N ALA A 19 0.10 -26.97 8.23
CA ALA A 19 -0.22 -26.75 6.82
C ALA A 19 -0.77 -25.33 6.62
N ASP A 20 -1.78 -24.96 7.42
CA ASP A 20 -2.40 -23.64 7.34
C ASP A 20 -1.43 -22.54 7.75
N PHE A 21 -0.65 -22.76 8.82
CA PHE A 21 0.38 -21.81 9.23
C PHE A 21 1.32 -21.47 8.07
N ASN A 22 1.90 -22.48 7.40
CA ASN A 22 2.84 -22.26 6.29
C ASN A 22 2.19 -21.54 5.11
N PHE A 23 0.91 -21.79 4.86
CA PHE A 23 0.17 -21.13 3.79
C PHE A 23 -0.08 -19.65 4.13
N PHE A 24 -0.69 -19.38 5.29
CA PHE A 24 -1.17 -18.04 5.63
C PHE A 24 -0.04 -17.08 6.09
N ILE A 25 1.03 -17.59 6.69
CA ILE A 25 2.18 -16.75 7.07
C ILE A 25 2.87 -16.14 5.84
N ASN A 26 2.79 -16.82 4.70
CA ASN A 26 3.34 -16.37 3.42
C ASN A 26 2.30 -15.68 2.52
N ALA A 27 1.03 -15.65 2.95
CA ALA A 27 -0.03 -15.04 2.16
C ALA A 27 -0.22 -13.55 2.45
N PHE A 28 0.04 -13.11 3.69
CA PHE A 28 -0.25 -11.76 4.18
C PHE A 28 1.01 -10.99 4.61
N GLY A 29 0.91 -9.66 4.64
CA GLY A 29 1.93 -8.78 5.21
C GLY A 29 2.92 -8.21 4.19
N LEU A 30 4.03 -7.66 4.69
CA LEU A 30 5.02 -6.98 3.86
C LEU A 30 5.57 -7.87 2.75
N GLY A 31 5.66 -7.34 1.54
CA GLY A 31 6.07 -8.07 0.36
C GLY A 31 4.99 -9.00 -0.20
N GLN A 32 3.78 -9.01 0.38
CA GLN A 32 2.62 -9.71 -0.15
C GLN A 32 1.57 -8.73 -0.70
N PRO A 33 0.72 -9.15 -1.64
CA PRO A 33 -0.36 -8.32 -2.17
C PRO A 33 -1.51 -8.14 -1.18
N ARG A 34 -1.48 -8.81 -0.03
CA ARG A 34 -2.61 -8.95 0.89
C ARG A 34 -2.25 -8.31 2.22
N MET A 35 -2.98 -7.26 2.58
CA MET A 35 -2.91 -6.61 3.88
C MET A 35 -4.21 -6.82 4.64
N VAL A 36 -4.10 -7.06 5.93
CA VAL A 36 -5.28 -7.24 6.78
C VAL A 36 -5.86 -5.87 7.13
N SER A 37 -7.17 -5.74 7.00
CA SER A 37 -7.89 -4.57 7.50
C SER A 37 -7.93 -4.55 9.02
N GLU A 38 -7.71 -3.39 9.61
CA GLU A 38 -7.91 -3.13 11.03
C GLU A 38 -9.42 -3.04 11.36
N PHE A 39 -10.14 -4.14 11.18
CA PHE A 39 -11.59 -4.21 11.39
C PHE A 39 -12.03 -5.45 12.20
N PRO A 40 -12.42 -5.30 13.48
CA PRO A 40 -12.46 -4.04 14.26
C PRO A 40 -11.06 -3.49 14.55
N LYS A 41 -10.98 -2.35 15.26
CA LYS A 41 -9.70 -1.77 15.74
C LYS A 41 -8.76 -2.84 16.30
N LEU A 42 -7.46 -2.69 16.04
CA LEU A 42 -6.40 -3.69 16.22
C LEU A 42 -6.49 -4.44 17.55
N LYS A 43 -6.65 -3.69 18.65
CA LYS A 43 -6.76 -4.26 20.00
C LYS A 43 -7.92 -5.26 20.12
N ASN A 44 -9.07 -4.94 19.52
CA ASN A 44 -10.24 -5.79 19.53
C ASN A 44 -10.10 -6.96 18.57
N TRP A 45 -9.54 -6.74 17.37
CA TRP A 45 -9.29 -7.80 16.41
C TRP A 45 -8.37 -8.88 17.01
N ARG A 46 -7.22 -8.47 17.55
CA ARG A 46 -6.27 -9.38 18.23
C ARG A 46 -6.92 -10.10 19.40
N ARG A 47 -7.70 -9.39 20.22
CA ARG A 47 -8.42 -9.99 21.35
C ARG A 47 -9.38 -11.09 20.89
N LYS A 48 -10.13 -10.86 19.79
CA LYS A 48 -11.05 -11.86 19.23
C LYS A 48 -10.33 -13.12 18.75
N VAL A 49 -9.20 -12.97 18.04
CA VAL A 49 -8.37 -14.13 17.65
C VAL A 49 -7.98 -14.96 18.87
N LEU A 50 -7.44 -14.31 19.91
CA LEU A 50 -6.96 -15.02 21.11
C LEU A 50 -8.09 -15.65 21.93
N GLN A 51 -9.27 -15.03 21.96
CA GLN A 51 -10.45 -15.58 22.63
C GLN A 51 -11.06 -16.78 21.89
N ALA A 52 -10.84 -16.88 20.58
CA ALA A 52 -11.30 -17.99 19.76
C ALA A 52 -10.40 -19.23 19.81
N LEU A 53 -9.21 -19.14 20.44
CA LEU A 53 -8.33 -20.28 20.62
C LEU A 53 -8.97 -21.35 21.53
N PRO A 54 -8.99 -22.63 21.11
CA PRO A 54 -9.48 -23.71 21.96
C PRO A 54 -8.67 -23.83 23.25
N SER A 55 -9.32 -24.12 24.38
CA SER A 55 -8.63 -24.35 25.66
C SER A 55 -7.70 -25.57 25.63
N THR A 56 -7.89 -26.46 24.66
CA THR A 56 -7.10 -27.69 24.45
C THR A 56 -6.07 -27.56 23.33
N ILE A 57 -5.83 -26.35 22.80
CA ILE A 57 -4.85 -26.14 21.73
C ILE A 57 -3.46 -26.59 22.18
N ALA A 58 -2.72 -27.27 21.31
CA ALA A 58 -1.34 -27.63 21.58
C ALA A 58 -0.45 -26.37 21.63
N ASP A 59 0.53 -26.35 22.52
CA ASP A 59 1.42 -25.19 22.71
C ASP A 59 2.07 -24.72 21.40
N LEU A 60 2.52 -25.66 20.57
CA LEU A 60 3.16 -25.34 19.29
C LEU A 60 2.19 -24.71 18.27
N ASP A 61 0.94 -25.14 18.25
CA ASP A 61 -0.08 -24.57 17.36
C ASP A 61 -0.51 -23.18 17.86
N ARG A 62 -0.54 -22.99 19.18
CA ARG A 62 -0.75 -21.68 19.79
C ARG A 62 0.34 -20.69 19.40
N GLU A 63 1.62 -21.08 19.51
CA GLU A 63 2.74 -20.21 19.12
C GLU A 63 2.69 -19.84 17.62
N ARG A 64 2.26 -20.76 16.75
CA ARG A 64 2.03 -20.46 15.32
C ARG A 64 0.94 -19.42 15.10
N VAL A 65 -0.18 -19.50 15.81
CA VAL A 65 -1.22 -18.46 15.72
C VAL A 65 -0.70 -17.11 16.23
N LEU A 66 0.08 -17.09 17.31
CA LEU A 66 0.69 -15.86 17.81
C LEU A 66 1.63 -15.23 16.78
N GLU A 67 2.40 -16.05 16.06
CA GLU A 67 3.29 -15.59 14.99
C GLU A 67 2.52 -15.07 13.77
N LEU A 68 1.42 -15.72 13.38
CA LEU A 68 0.51 -15.22 12.34
C LEU A 68 -0.04 -13.84 12.73
N VAL A 69 -0.56 -13.71 13.95
CA VAL A 69 -1.07 -12.44 14.48
C VAL A 69 0.03 -11.39 14.48
N ARG A 70 1.25 -11.72 14.94
CA ARG A 70 2.38 -10.77 14.93
C ARG A 70 2.67 -10.27 13.53
N THR A 71 2.73 -11.16 12.55
CA THR A 71 3.02 -10.84 11.14
C THR A 71 1.91 -10.00 10.50
N MET A 72 0.64 -10.42 10.64
CA MET A 72 -0.51 -9.72 10.08
C MET A 72 -0.74 -8.34 10.70
N THR A 73 -0.30 -8.15 11.95
CA THR A 73 -0.48 -6.89 12.68
C THR A 73 0.77 -6.01 12.70
N GLU A 74 1.85 -6.43 12.03
CA GLU A 74 3.04 -5.58 11.79
C GLU A 74 2.65 -4.31 11.03
N ARG A 75 1.78 -4.49 10.04
CA ARG A 75 1.14 -3.44 9.22
C ARG A 75 -0.27 -3.89 8.88
N MET A 76 -1.24 -3.00 9.12
CA MET A 76 -2.65 -3.20 8.78
C MET A 76 -3.17 -1.95 8.07
N VAL A 77 -4.19 -2.14 7.23
CA VAL A 77 -4.92 -1.02 6.63
C VAL A 77 -5.89 -0.48 7.67
N THR A 78 -5.76 0.78 8.06
CA THR A 78 -6.67 1.35 9.07
C THR A 78 -7.94 1.90 8.46
N ARG A 79 -9.07 1.59 9.09
CA ARG A 79 -10.37 2.21 8.85
C ARG A 79 -10.72 3.12 10.01
N GLU A 80 -10.58 4.43 9.83
CA GLU A 80 -10.86 5.38 10.92
C GLU A 80 -12.35 5.59 11.15
N GLU A 81 -13.12 5.65 10.06
CA GLU A 81 -14.58 5.79 10.10
C GLU A 81 -15.32 4.44 10.09
N GLY A 82 -14.61 3.33 10.29
CA GLY A 82 -15.22 2.01 10.30
C GLY A 82 -16.18 1.85 11.49
N HIS A 83 -17.46 1.62 11.21
CA HIS A 83 -18.47 1.44 12.26
C HIS A 83 -18.54 -0.03 12.66
N TYR A 84 -18.26 -0.33 13.94
CA TYR A 84 -18.34 -1.67 14.48
C TYR A 84 -19.37 -1.76 15.61
N ASP A 85 -20.43 -2.52 15.40
CA ASP A 85 -21.47 -2.81 16.38
C ASP A 85 -21.10 -4.07 17.16
N GLY A 86 -20.71 -3.88 18.42
CA GLY A 86 -20.31 -4.96 19.31
C GLY A 86 -21.43 -5.93 19.71
N SER A 87 -22.69 -5.64 19.35
CA SER A 87 -23.82 -6.56 19.52
C SER A 87 -24.02 -7.54 18.36
N LYS A 88 -23.24 -7.38 17.27
CA LYS A 88 -23.33 -8.18 16.05
C LYS A 88 -22.12 -9.08 15.89
N GLU A 89 -22.32 -10.15 15.14
CA GLU A 89 -21.22 -11.02 14.71
C GLU A 89 -20.23 -10.27 13.82
N TRP A 90 -18.99 -10.76 13.76
CA TRP A 90 -17.95 -10.11 12.97
C TRP A 90 -18.33 -10.03 11.49
N LEU A 91 -18.85 -11.13 10.92
CA LEU A 91 -19.18 -11.18 9.50
C LEU A 91 -20.26 -10.17 9.11
N GLU A 92 -21.30 -9.99 9.94
CA GLU A 92 -22.35 -8.99 9.68
C GLU A 92 -21.77 -7.57 9.69
N ASN A 93 -20.85 -7.27 10.61
CA ASN A 93 -20.14 -5.99 10.62
C ASN A 93 -19.28 -5.83 9.35
N ALA A 94 -18.58 -6.87 8.92
CA ALA A 94 -17.72 -6.84 7.74
C ALA A 94 -18.52 -6.62 6.45
N GLU A 95 -19.65 -7.30 6.27
CA GLU A 95 -20.54 -7.09 5.11
C GLU A 95 -21.09 -5.65 5.06
N ARG A 96 -21.51 -5.10 6.22
CA ARG A 96 -21.99 -3.71 6.32
C ARG A 96 -20.91 -2.69 5.97
N GLU A 97 -19.70 -2.91 6.50
CA GLU A 97 -18.57 -2.02 6.24
C GLU A 97 -18.09 -2.13 4.79
N HIS A 98 -18.12 -3.34 4.21
CA HIS A 98 -17.82 -3.57 2.79
C HIS A 98 -18.79 -2.83 1.86
N ALA A 99 -20.07 -2.75 2.22
CA ALA A 99 -21.05 -1.96 1.48
C ALA A 99 -20.77 -0.44 1.53
N ARG A 100 -20.10 0.05 2.58
CA ARG A 100 -19.70 1.46 2.73
C ARG A 100 -18.41 1.74 1.97
N ILE A 101 -17.36 1.00 2.30
CA ILE A 101 -16.04 1.05 1.67
C ILE A 101 -15.61 -0.39 1.41
N PRO A 102 -15.61 -0.86 0.16
CA PRO A 102 -15.31 -2.25 -0.15
C PRO A 102 -13.91 -2.66 0.32
N PHE A 103 -13.82 -3.86 0.89
CA PHE A 103 -12.56 -4.62 0.90
C PHE A 103 -12.31 -5.16 -0.51
N HIS A 104 -11.10 -5.63 -0.79
CA HIS A 104 -10.87 -6.44 -1.98
C HIS A 104 -11.61 -7.78 -1.87
N ALA A 105 -11.58 -8.40 -0.70
CA ALA A 105 -12.41 -9.54 -0.33
C ALA A 105 -12.51 -9.69 1.19
N ILE A 106 -13.49 -10.48 1.63
CA ILE A 106 -13.68 -10.88 3.02
C ILE A 106 -13.34 -12.37 3.14
N LEU A 107 -12.41 -12.73 4.01
CA LEU A 107 -12.13 -14.13 4.37
C LEU A 107 -12.89 -14.48 5.65
N ALA A 108 -13.73 -15.51 5.56
CA ALA A 108 -14.56 -15.99 6.67
C ALA A 108 -14.72 -17.52 6.64
N HIS A 109 -15.20 -18.11 7.73
CA HIS A 109 -15.55 -19.53 7.81
C HIS A 109 -16.71 -19.90 6.90
N ASP A 110 -17.72 -19.05 6.84
CA ASP A 110 -18.98 -19.31 6.16
C ASP A 110 -19.42 -18.10 5.33
N ASN A 111 -20.33 -18.33 4.39
CA ASN A 111 -20.97 -17.29 3.57
C ASN A 111 -22.50 -17.49 3.56
N PRO A 112 -23.18 -17.30 4.71
CA PRO A 112 -24.60 -17.65 4.85
C PRO A 112 -25.51 -16.82 3.94
N ASN A 113 -25.10 -15.60 3.59
CA ASN A 113 -25.85 -14.69 2.72
C ASN A 113 -25.47 -14.83 1.24
N ASN A 114 -24.56 -15.76 0.90
CA ASN A 114 -24.03 -15.95 -0.45
C ASN A 114 -23.49 -14.64 -1.06
N HIS A 115 -22.79 -13.83 -0.26
CA HIS A 115 -22.19 -12.57 -0.68
C HIS A 115 -21.04 -12.84 -1.68
N PRO A 116 -21.02 -12.16 -2.84
CA PRO A 116 -20.06 -12.45 -3.91
C PRO A 116 -18.61 -12.08 -3.58
N ASP A 117 -18.37 -11.29 -2.55
CA ASP A 117 -17.02 -10.86 -2.13
C ASP A 117 -16.49 -11.62 -0.89
N ILE A 118 -17.24 -12.58 -0.37
CA ILE A 118 -16.76 -13.48 0.69
C ILE A 118 -16.06 -14.69 0.06
N ILE A 119 -14.86 -14.99 0.55
CA ILE A 119 -14.10 -16.20 0.27
C ILE A 119 -14.18 -17.10 1.49
N VAL A 120 -14.81 -18.25 1.36
CA VAL A 120 -14.84 -19.28 2.42
C VAL A 120 -13.48 -19.98 2.45
N ALA A 121 -12.82 -19.99 3.61
CA ALA A 121 -11.45 -20.49 3.74
C ALA A 121 -11.25 -21.94 3.27
N ASN A 122 -12.26 -22.81 3.48
CA ASN A 122 -12.20 -24.21 3.03
C ASN A 122 -12.36 -24.36 1.51
N SER A 123 -12.83 -23.33 0.82
CA SER A 123 -12.96 -23.29 -0.66
C SER A 123 -11.81 -22.54 -1.34
N LEU A 124 -10.86 -22.02 -0.56
CA LEU A 124 -9.77 -21.19 -1.05
C LEU A 124 -8.90 -22.01 -2.00
N ASN A 125 -8.88 -21.61 -3.26
CA ASN A 125 -8.15 -22.29 -4.31
C ASN A 125 -7.51 -21.26 -5.24
N ALA A 126 -6.48 -21.69 -5.97
CA ALA A 126 -5.68 -20.80 -6.82
C ALA A 126 -6.45 -20.26 -8.05
N THR A 127 -7.73 -20.58 -8.23
CA THR A 127 -8.54 -20.06 -9.35
C THR A 127 -9.44 -18.90 -8.94
N ASP A 128 -9.59 -18.63 -7.64
CA ASP A 128 -10.35 -17.46 -7.18
C ASP A 128 -9.55 -16.19 -7.43
N THR A 129 -10.00 -15.36 -8.38
CA THR A 129 -9.29 -14.15 -8.81
C THR A 129 -9.20 -13.09 -7.71
N ARG A 130 -10.04 -13.18 -6.67
CA ARG A 130 -9.96 -12.33 -5.47
C ARG A 130 -8.84 -12.77 -4.53
N TRP A 131 -8.32 -13.99 -4.68
CA TRP A 131 -7.19 -14.51 -3.92
C TRP A 131 -5.90 -14.55 -4.74
N ASP A 132 -5.98 -15.10 -5.96
CA ASP A 132 -4.87 -15.19 -6.92
C ASP A 132 -4.65 -13.85 -7.65
N VAL A 133 -4.28 -12.84 -6.88
CA VAL A 133 -4.00 -11.51 -7.41
C VAL A 133 -2.57 -11.38 -7.92
N GLN A 134 -2.44 -10.78 -9.10
CA GLN A 134 -1.17 -10.59 -9.78
C GLN A 134 -0.20 -9.72 -8.98
N ARG A 135 1.06 -10.18 -8.90
CA ARG A 135 2.19 -9.47 -8.28
C ARG A 135 2.91 -8.52 -9.25
N SER A 136 2.73 -8.72 -10.54
CA SER A 136 3.26 -7.85 -11.59
C SER A 136 2.23 -7.67 -12.69
N LYS A 137 2.29 -6.52 -13.36
CA LYS A 137 1.38 -6.17 -14.46
C LYS A 137 2.15 -5.38 -15.51
N VAL A 138 1.85 -5.65 -16.77
CA VAL A 138 2.21 -4.76 -17.89
C VAL A 138 1.16 -3.67 -17.95
N VAL A 139 1.58 -2.41 -17.88
CA VAL A 139 0.68 -1.25 -17.88
C VAL A 139 0.98 -0.38 -19.08
N CYS A 140 -0.04 0.26 -19.66
CA CYS A 140 0.20 1.34 -20.62
C CYS A 140 0.89 2.51 -19.89
N ARG A 141 1.88 3.13 -20.52
CA ARG A 141 2.56 4.32 -19.96
C ARG A 141 1.71 5.57 -20.17
N GLN A 142 0.48 5.54 -19.67
CA GLN A 142 -0.42 6.68 -19.63
C GLN A 142 -0.82 6.91 -18.17
N ALA A 143 -0.93 8.18 -17.78
CA ALA A 143 -1.22 8.62 -16.43
C ALA A 143 -2.35 7.84 -15.73
N ALA A 144 -3.46 7.60 -16.44
CA ALA A 144 -4.62 6.90 -15.89
C ALA A 144 -4.33 5.42 -15.63
N ASP A 145 -3.68 4.74 -16.58
CA ASP A 145 -3.39 3.31 -16.49
C ASP A 145 -2.35 3.00 -15.40
N MET A 146 -1.29 3.82 -15.32
CA MET A 146 -0.28 3.70 -14.27
C MET A 146 -0.88 3.93 -12.89
N ALA A 147 -1.70 4.98 -12.70
CA ALA A 147 -2.36 5.25 -11.44
C ALA A 147 -3.36 4.15 -11.06
N ALA A 148 -4.13 3.64 -12.02
CA ALA A 148 -5.06 2.53 -11.79
C ALA A 148 -4.34 1.28 -11.28
N ALA A 149 -3.15 0.95 -11.83
CA ALA A 149 -2.38 -0.23 -11.44
C ALA A 149 -1.96 -0.26 -9.96
N VAL A 150 -1.74 0.92 -9.36
CA VAL A 150 -1.35 1.10 -7.96
C VAL A 150 -2.45 1.66 -7.07
N SER A 151 -3.65 1.88 -7.61
CA SER A 151 -4.74 2.60 -6.92
C SER A 151 -5.10 1.99 -5.57
N ASP A 152 -5.29 0.67 -5.49
CA ASP A 152 -5.59 -0.02 -4.21
C ASP A 152 -4.48 0.15 -3.17
N MET A 153 -3.22 0.24 -3.60
CA MET A 153 -2.10 0.46 -2.67
C MET A 153 -2.15 1.89 -2.12
N LEU A 154 -2.41 2.86 -2.99
CA LEU A 154 -2.46 4.28 -2.65
C LEU A 154 -3.70 4.67 -1.82
N SER A 155 -4.85 4.05 -2.07
CA SER A 155 -6.08 4.32 -1.31
C SER A 155 -6.03 3.76 0.11
N ASN A 156 -5.12 2.81 0.37
CA ASN A 156 -4.99 2.12 1.65
C ASN A 156 -3.84 2.65 2.53
N CYS A 157 -2.87 3.38 1.97
CA CYS A 157 -1.66 3.78 2.68
C CYS A 157 -1.82 5.04 3.54
N ARG A 158 -1.00 5.20 4.58
CA ARG A 158 -0.83 6.42 5.38
C ARG A 158 0.38 7.24 4.97
N GLU A 159 1.34 6.63 4.29
CA GLU A 159 2.50 7.28 3.71
C GLU A 159 2.61 6.91 2.23
N ALA A 160 2.90 7.88 1.37
CA ALA A 160 3.14 7.66 -0.07
C ALA A 160 4.41 8.37 -0.53
N ILE A 161 5.40 7.60 -0.98
CA ILE A 161 6.71 8.10 -1.40
C ILE A 161 6.92 7.75 -2.86
N PHE A 162 6.99 8.77 -3.71
CA PHE A 162 7.19 8.67 -5.14
C PHE A 162 8.66 8.96 -5.46
N VAL A 163 9.40 7.95 -5.88
CA VAL A 163 10.81 8.07 -6.25
C VAL A 163 10.92 8.04 -7.77
N ASP A 164 11.32 9.15 -8.38
CA ASP A 164 11.69 9.19 -9.79
C ASP A 164 12.91 10.10 -10.01
N PRO A 165 14.09 9.54 -10.26
CA PRO A 165 15.32 10.31 -10.48
C PRO A 165 15.23 11.32 -11.63
N HIS A 166 14.34 11.13 -12.60
CA HIS A 166 14.18 12.03 -13.74
C HIS A 166 13.01 12.98 -13.61
N PHE A 167 12.34 13.01 -12.45
CA PHE A 167 11.20 13.87 -12.22
C PHE A 167 11.49 15.32 -12.59
N GLY A 168 10.79 15.80 -13.62
CA GLY A 168 10.90 17.15 -14.17
C GLY A 168 9.59 17.91 -13.99
N PRO A 169 9.43 18.72 -12.92
CA PRO A 169 8.17 19.41 -12.62
C PRO A 169 7.71 20.36 -13.74
N GLU A 170 8.64 20.88 -14.54
CA GLU A 170 8.37 21.74 -15.68
C GLU A 170 7.63 20.99 -16.81
N LEU A 171 7.87 19.70 -16.95
CA LEU A 171 7.38 18.90 -18.07
C LEU A 171 5.98 18.31 -17.79
N PRO A 172 5.00 18.49 -18.70
CA PRO A 172 3.66 17.92 -18.54
C PRO A 172 3.64 16.39 -18.37
N ARG A 173 4.61 15.68 -18.95
CA ARG A 173 4.67 14.20 -18.89
C ARG A 173 4.90 13.64 -17.49
N TYR A 174 5.49 14.41 -16.57
CA TYR A 174 5.61 14.03 -15.15
C TYR A 174 4.40 14.51 -14.34
N ARG A 175 3.93 15.73 -14.62
CA ARG A 175 2.80 16.35 -13.91
C ARG A 175 1.49 15.58 -14.07
N ARG A 176 1.21 15.08 -15.28
CA ARG A 176 -0.05 14.37 -15.59
C ARG A 176 -0.20 13.05 -14.81
N PRO A 177 0.77 12.11 -14.83
CA PRO A 177 0.74 10.93 -13.96
C PRO A 177 0.70 11.27 -12.49
N PHE A 178 1.51 12.23 -12.05
CA PHE A 178 1.55 12.59 -10.64
C PHE A 178 0.20 13.08 -10.10
N SER A 179 -0.49 13.94 -10.84
CA SER A 179 -1.85 14.36 -10.50
C SER A 179 -2.82 13.17 -10.42
N ARG A 180 -2.66 12.14 -11.27
CA ARG A 180 -3.47 10.91 -11.20
C ARG A 180 -3.11 10.03 -10.00
N PHE A 181 -1.83 9.92 -9.64
CA PHE A 181 -1.42 9.22 -8.42
C PHE A 181 -1.96 9.92 -7.16
N LEU A 182 -1.87 11.25 -7.08
CA LEU A 182 -2.44 12.01 -5.97
C LEU A 182 -3.96 11.86 -5.91
N HIS A 183 -4.65 11.88 -7.05
CA HIS A 183 -6.08 11.59 -7.05
C HIS A 183 -6.37 10.18 -6.54
N ALA A 184 -5.61 9.16 -6.97
CA ALA A 184 -5.74 7.79 -6.50
C ALA A 184 -5.51 7.65 -4.98
N VAL A 185 -4.62 8.47 -4.42
CA VAL A 185 -4.41 8.58 -2.97
C VAL A 185 -5.69 9.03 -2.25
N THR A 186 -6.53 9.88 -2.84
CA THR A 186 -7.69 10.49 -2.15
C THR A 186 -9.00 9.73 -2.23
N ILE A 187 -9.14 8.83 -3.21
CA ILE A 187 -10.42 8.18 -3.49
C ILE A 187 -10.50 6.80 -2.83
N ASN A 188 -11.74 6.33 -2.60
CA ASN A 188 -12.04 4.97 -2.12
C ASN A 188 -11.29 4.59 -0.83
N ARG A 189 -11.10 5.54 0.08
CA ARG A 189 -10.39 5.32 1.33
C ARG A 189 -11.33 4.93 2.46
N GLY A 190 -10.92 3.94 3.25
CA GLY A 190 -11.57 3.62 4.53
C GLY A 190 -11.02 4.44 5.72
N GLY A 191 -9.83 5.03 5.54
CA GLY A 191 -9.14 5.85 6.53
C GLY A 191 -8.92 7.29 6.07
N ASN A 192 -8.24 8.07 6.91
CA ASN A 192 -7.90 9.46 6.63
C ASN A 192 -6.99 9.57 5.38
N ILE A 193 -6.89 10.78 4.83
CA ILE A 193 -5.85 11.15 3.86
C ILE A 193 -4.47 10.79 4.44
N PRO A 194 -3.48 10.37 3.63
CA PRO A 194 -2.15 10.06 4.12
C PRO A 194 -1.54 11.21 4.93
N ASP A 195 -0.88 10.84 6.03
CA ASP A 195 -0.17 11.76 6.92
C ASP A 195 1.08 12.34 6.23
N ARG A 196 1.61 11.65 5.20
CA ARG A 196 2.84 12.04 4.52
C ARG A 196 2.83 11.65 3.05
N ILE A 197 3.05 12.63 2.17
CA ILE A 197 3.25 12.40 0.73
C ILE A 197 4.57 13.06 0.31
N VAL A 198 5.49 12.27 -0.26
CA VAL A 198 6.82 12.72 -0.64
C VAL A 198 7.11 12.43 -2.11
N VAL A 199 7.68 13.39 -2.81
CA VAL A 199 8.25 13.21 -4.16
C VAL A 199 9.75 13.39 -4.10
N ILE A 200 10.48 12.35 -4.48
CA ILE A 200 11.94 12.32 -4.48
C ILE A 200 12.43 12.33 -5.93
N GLY A 201 13.00 13.47 -6.34
CA GLY A 201 13.71 13.63 -7.61
C GLY A 201 15.23 13.61 -7.41
N SER A 202 16.00 13.53 -8.50
CA SER A 202 17.47 13.67 -8.44
C SER A 202 17.97 14.97 -9.06
N ASN A 203 19.20 15.34 -8.74
CA ASN A 203 19.90 16.52 -9.26
C ASN A 203 20.29 16.47 -10.75
N ARG A 204 19.63 15.61 -11.55
CA ARG A 204 19.85 15.47 -13.00
C ARG A 204 19.20 16.60 -13.82
N ASN A 205 18.21 17.28 -13.25
CA ASN A 205 17.48 18.41 -13.84
C ASN A 205 18.05 19.74 -13.28
N PRO A 206 17.58 20.94 -13.72
CA PRO A 206 18.22 22.22 -13.39
C PRO A 206 18.40 22.46 -11.89
N ASN A 207 19.14 23.50 -11.49
CA ASN A 207 19.49 23.77 -10.09
C ASN A 207 18.29 23.79 -9.11
N TYR A 208 18.59 23.70 -7.80
CA TYR A 208 17.58 23.58 -6.74
C TYR A 208 16.49 24.65 -6.83
N ASP A 209 16.88 25.91 -7.03
CA ASP A 209 15.95 27.03 -7.10
C ASP A 209 14.97 26.92 -8.27
N PHE A 210 15.43 26.47 -9.44
CA PHE A 210 14.56 26.23 -10.59
C PHE A 210 13.56 25.11 -10.29
N PHE A 211 14.03 23.98 -9.75
CA PHE A 211 13.16 22.85 -9.40
C PHE A 211 12.08 23.27 -8.41
N ARG A 212 12.48 23.99 -7.35
CA ARG A 212 11.56 24.51 -6.33
C ARG A 212 10.53 25.46 -6.94
N GLY A 213 10.97 26.43 -7.74
CA GLY A 213 10.08 27.38 -8.39
C GLY A 213 9.06 26.72 -9.34
N GLU A 214 9.46 25.68 -10.08
CA GLU A 214 8.55 24.93 -10.95
C GLU A 214 7.53 24.10 -10.13
N CYS A 215 7.95 23.51 -9.02
CA CYS A 215 7.04 22.82 -8.09
C CYS A 215 6.01 23.79 -7.49
N GLU A 216 6.48 24.86 -6.84
CA GLU A 216 5.64 25.87 -6.18
C GLU A 216 4.68 26.57 -7.14
N SER A 217 5.07 26.78 -8.41
CA SER A 217 4.22 27.46 -9.40
C SER A 217 3.18 26.56 -10.05
N ARG A 218 3.45 25.25 -10.21
CA ARG A 218 2.59 24.35 -11.00
C ARG A 218 1.81 23.34 -10.18
N PHE A 219 2.35 22.85 -9.08
CA PHE A 219 1.75 21.76 -8.32
C PHE A 219 0.58 22.16 -7.43
N PRO A 220 0.42 23.41 -6.92
CA PRO A 220 -0.75 23.74 -6.11
C PRO A 220 -2.08 23.40 -6.78
N ARG A 221 -2.20 23.60 -8.11
CA ARG A 221 -3.42 23.28 -8.88
C ARG A 221 -3.56 21.80 -9.27
N LEU A 222 -2.53 20.99 -9.04
CA LEU A 222 -2.51 19.57 -9.38
C LEU A 222 -2.69 18.69 -8.14
N ILE A 223 -2.32 19.21 -6.98
CA ILE A 223 -2.49 18.56 -5.69
C ILE A 223 -3.93 18.84 -5.21
N PRO A 224 -4.70 17.80 -4.85
CA PRO A 224 -6.05 17.97 -4.29
C PRO A 224 -6.04 18.89 -3.07
N ALA A 225 -7.12 19.66 -2.89
CA ALA A 225 -7.24 20.55 -1.73
C ALA A 225 -7.17 19.77 -0.40
N GLY A 226 -6.49 20.35 0.59
CA GLY A 226 -6.28 19.73 1.91
C GLY A 226 -5.17 18.67 1.95
N ILE A 227 -4.31 18.64 0.93
CA ILE A 227 -3.15 17.77 0.86
C ILE A 227 -1.90 18.62 0.66
N ASP A 228 -0.87 18.28 1.42
CA ASP A 228 0.45 18.85 1.28
C ASP A 228 1.40 17.79 0.73
N VAL A 229 2.27 18.20 -0.21
CA VAL A 229 3.27 17.32 -0.81
C VAL A 229 4.66 17.86 -0.51
N ILE A 230 5.49 17.00 0.07
CA ILE A 230 6.90 17.29 0.35
C ILE A 230 7.72 16.94 -0.89
N PHE A 231 8.48 17.89 -1.40
CA PHE A 231 9.42 17.68 -2.49
C PHE A 231 10.84 17.61 -1.94
N VAL A 232 11.53 16.55 -2.34
CA VAL A 232 12.89 16.25 -1.95
C VAL A 232 13.73 16.09 -3.19
N ARG A 233 14.94 16.65 -3.15
CA ARG A 233 15.94 16.46 -4.19
C ARG A 233 17.19 15.83 -3.62
N ILE A 234 17.62 14.75 -4.25
CA ILE A 234 18.78 13.99 -3.81
C ILE A 234 19.86 13.94 -4.89
N ARG A 235 21.09 13.66 -4.46
CA ARG A 235 22.22 13.34 -5.33
C ARG A 235 22.96 12.13 -4.78
N GLN A 236 23.60 11.40 -5.68
CA GLN A 236 24.40 10.24 -5.33
C GLN A 236 25.60 10.66 -4.46
N LEU A 237 25.84 9.92 -3.37
CA LEU A 237 27.08 10.02 -2.60
C LEU A 237 28.27 9.55 -3.42
N ALA A 238 29.45 10.14 -3.20
CA ALA A 238 30.67 9.68 -3.86
C ALA A 238 30.96 8.20 -3.51
N GLY A 239 30.98 7.34 -4.52
CA GLY A 239 31.12 5.88 -4.34
C GLY A 239 29.88 5.17 -3.77
N GLY A 240 28.77 5.91 -3.57
CA GLY A 240 27.49 5.39 -3.10
C GLY A 240 26.63 4.79 -4.21
N GLU A 241 25.42 4.36 -3.85
CA GLU A 241 24.50 3.73 -4.80
C GLU A 241 23.95 4.73 -5.83
N ALA A 242 23.73 4.26 -7.06
CA ALA A 242 23.21 5.10 -8.13
C ALA A 242 21.71 5.37 -7.96
N VAL A 243 21.32 6.65 -8.07
CA VAL A 243 19.91 7.08 -8.11
C VAL A 243 19.38 6.85 -9.54
N HIS A 244 18.76 5.69 -9.76
CA HIS A 244 18.31 5.25 -11.10
C HIS A 244 16.91 4.63 -11.15
N ASN A 245 16.52 3.87 -10.14
CA ASN A 245 15.24 3.16 -10.15
C ASN A 245 14.07 4.05 -9.75
N ARG A 246 12.86 3.64 -10.17
CA ARG A 246 11.61 4.32 -9.85
C ARG A 246 10.73 3.45 -9.00
N TYR A 247 10.24 4.05 -7.93
CA TYR A 247 9.49 3.34 -6.91
C TYR A 247 8.27 4.15 -6.50
N ILE A 248 7.20 3.44 -6.16
CA ILE A 248 6.17 3.97 -5.27
C ILE A 248 6.24 3.12 -4.02
N LEU A 249 6.60 3.75 -2.91
CA LEU A 249 6.72 3.12 -1.60
C LEU A 249 5.60 3.63 -0.68
N THR A 250 5.09 2.74 0.15
CA THR A 250 4.10 3.02 1.20
C THR A 250 4.49 2.24 2.45
N GLU A 251 3.93 2.55 3.61
CA GLU A 251 4.18 1.79 4.82
C GLU A 251 3.69 0.33 4.75
N LEU A 252 2.85 0.01 3.75
CA LEU A 252 2.31 -1.32 3.46
C LEU A 252 3.19 -2.14 2.50
N GLY A 253 4.18 -1.54 1.84
CA GLY A 253 5.00 -2.17 0.82
C GLY A 253 5.35 -1.23 -0.34
N GLY A 254 6.01 -1.75 -1.36
CA GLY A 254 6.47 -0.96 -2.49
C GLY A 254 6.36 -1.65 -3.84
N VAL A 255 6.26 -0.86 -4.91
CA VAL A 255 6.27 -1.34 -6.29
C VAL A 255 7.39 -0.66 -7.07
N THR A 256 7.98 -1.39 -8.01
CA THR A 256 8.97 -0.87 -8.96
C THR A 256 8.33 -0.60 -10.31
N PHE A 257 8.74 0.49 -10.94
CA PHE A 257 8.48 0.83 -12.34
C PHE A 257 9.81 0.74 -13.10
N GLN A 258 9.87 0.00 -14.21
CA GLN A 258 11.12 -0.17 -14.94
C GLN A 258 11.48 1.08 -15.75
N HIS A 259 10.51 1.71 -16.40
CA HIS A 259 10.75 2.88 -17.24
C HIS A 259 10.68 4.18 -16.45
N GLY A 260 9.57 4.44 -15.76
CA GLY A 260 9.39 5.72 -15.08
C GLY A 260 7.97 5.99 -14.61
N LEU A 261 7.83 7.05 -13.82
CA LEU A 261 6.52 7.54 -13.37
C LEU A 261 5.95 8.61 -14.33
N ASP A 262 6.52 8.75 -15.53
CA ASP A 262 6.10 9.68 -16.58
C ASP A 262 5.27 9.05 -17.69
N ASP A 263 4.46 9.86 -18.35
CA ASP A 263 3.75 9.47 -19.56
C ASP A 263 4.74 9.06 -20.67
N GLY A 264 4.50 7.88 -21.23
CA GLY A 264 5.10 7.42 -22.47
C GLY A 264 4.28 7.81 -23.70
N ARG A 265 4.78 7.43 -24.86
CA ARG A 265 4.05 7.56 -26.14
C ARG A 265 2.94 6.52 -26.24
N GLN A 266 2.01 6.73 -27.17
CA GLN A 266 0.95 5.76 -27.45
C GLN A 266 1.57 4.40 -27.83
N GLY A 267 1.11 3.34 -27.17
CA GLY A 267 1.60 1.98 -27.36
C GLY A 267 2.83 1.61 -26.52
N GLU A 268 3.44 2.56 -25.80
CA GLU A 268 4.50 2.25 -24.84
C GLU A 268 3.90 1.65 -23.56
N THR A 269 4.57 0.61 -23.06
CA THR A 269 4.18 -0.09 -21.83
C THR A 269 5.31 -0.07 -20.81
N ASP A 270 4.97 -0.31 -19.55
CA ASP A 270 5.94 -0.53 -18.47
C ASP A 270 5.59 -1.80 -17.69
N ASP A 271 6.62 -2.41 -17.10
CA ASP A 271 6.48 -3.53 -16.18
C ASP A 271 6.45 -2.99 -14.77
N VAL A 272 5.30 -3.15 -14.10
CA VAL A 272 5.14 -2.76 -12.70
C VAL A 272 5.11 -4.02 -11.85
N ALA A 273 5.95 -4.09 -10.83
CA ALA A 273 6.08 -5.27 -9.98
C ALA A 273 6.10 -4.92 -8.49
N LEU A 274 5.36 -5.70 -7.70
CA LEU A 274 5.40 -5.69 -6.24
C LEU A 274 6.77 -6.18 -5.77
N MET A 275 7.42 -5.39 -4.92
CA MET A 275 8.67 -5.77 -4.27
C MET A 275 8.42 -6.88 -3.25
N ASP A 276 9.35 -7.82 -3.14
CA ASP A 276 9.38 -8.71 -1.98
C ASP A 276 9.76 -7.92 -0.71
N ARG A 277 9.61 -8.56 0.45
CA ARG A 277 9.86 -7.93 1.75
C ARG A 277 11.27 -7.36 1.85
N LYS A 278 12.29 -8.14 1.46
CA LYS A 278 13.70 -7.75 1.60
C LYS A 278 14.04 -6.55 0.72
N GLN A 279 13.57 -6.58 -0.53
CA GLN A 279 13.76 -5.48 -1.46
C GLN A 279 13.03 -4.23 -0.97
N TYR A 280 11.78 -4.35 -0.52
CA TYR A 280 11.01 -3.24 0.04
C TYR A 280 11.71 -2.61 1.24
N GLU A 281 12.09 -3.41 2.25
CA GLU A 281 12.76 -2.91 3.46
C GLU A 281 14.08 -2.20 3.12
N GLN A 282 14.85 -2.76 2.19
CA GLN A 282 16.08 -2.12 1.71
C GLN A 282 15.79 -0.76 1.05
N ARG A 283 14.82 -0.68 0.13
CA ARG A 283 14.50 0.59 -0.55
C ARG A 283 13.87 1.59 0.41
N TRP A 284 13.03 1.13 1.34
CA TRP A 284 12.45 1.97 2.38
C TRP A 284 13.55 2.61 3.24
N GLU A 285 14.52 1.84 3.75
CA GLU A 285 15.62 2.40 4.53
C GLU A 285 16.47 3.40 3.72
N GLN A 286 16.68 3.14 2.43
CA GLN A 286 17.48 4.02 1.57
C GLN A 286 16.84 5.40 1.33
N TYR A 287 15.53 5.47 1.18
CA TYR A 287 14.81 6.71 0.83
C TYR A 287 14.08 7.35 2.00
N CYS A 288 13.72 6.56 3.02
CA CYS A 288 12.88 6.98 4.14
C CYS A 288 13.54 6.71 5.50
N GLY A 289 14.67 6.01 5.53
CA GLY A 289 15.36 5.63 6.77
C GLY A 289 16.18 6.77 7.37
N ASN A 290 16.75 6.50 8.56
CA ASN A 290 17.50 7.50 9.32
C ASN A 290 18.98 7.60 8.88
N ASN A 291 19.45 6.66 8.05
CA ASN A 291 20.83 6.61 7.58
C ASN A 291 20.87 6.97 6.08
N PRO A 292 21.16 8.23 5.72
CA PRO A 292 21.08 8.67 4.34
C PRO A 292 22.14 7.95 3.49
N VAL A 293 21.69 7.24 2.46
CA VAL A 293 22.56 6.69 1.41
C VAL A 293 22.72 7.65 0.22
N PHE A 294 22.01 8.78 0.26
CA PHE A 294 22.03 9.86 -0.72
C PHE A 294 22.23 11.19 -0.01
N ASP A 295 22.91 12.13 -0.67
CA ASP A 295 23.01 13.51 -0.20
C ASP A 295 21.75 14.29 -0.58
N MET A 296 21.29 15.15 0.32
CA MET A 296 20.29 16.16 -0.02
C MET A 296 20.92 17.22 -0.94
N ASP A 297 20.16 17.65 -1.94
CA ASP A 297 20.52 18.71 -2.87
C ASP A 297 19.58 19.90 -2.67
N GLY A 298 19.87 20.68 -1.62
CA GLY A 298 18.99 21.71 -1.06
C GLY A 298 18.06 21.18 0.02
N ASP A 299 17.28 22.07 0.62
CA ASP A 299 16.32 21.73 1.67
C ASP A 299 15.06 21.09 1.07
N GLU A 300 14.45 20.15 1.79
CA GLU A 300 13.09 19.73 1.43
C GLU A 300 12.10 20.90 1.60
N PHE A 301 11.04 20.90 0.80
CA PHE A 301 10.03 21.95 0.86
C PHE A 301 8.65 21.38 0.58
N GLU A 302 7.64 22.03 1.14
CA GLU A 302 6.25 21.59 1.06
C GLU A 302 5.45 22.46 0.09
N VAL A 303 4.57 21.85 -0.69
CA VAL A 303 3.62 22.54 -1.57
C VAL A 303 2.21 22.10 -1.21
N ALA A 304 1.39 23.06 -0.79
CA ALA A 304 0.00 22.84 -0.45
C ALA A 304 -0.90 22.78 -1.70
N GLY A 305 -1.83 21.84 -1.70
CA GLY A 305 -2.85 21.70 -2.72
C GLY A 305 -3.94 22.75 -2.60
N THR A 306 -4.22 23.40 -3.73
CA THR A 306 -5.33 24.35 -3.88
C THR A 306 -6.55 23.75 -4.56
N GLY A 307 -6.42 22.53 -5.13
CA GLY A 307 -7.52 21.74 -5.70
C GLY A 307 -8.29 22.40 -6.84
#